data_AF-A0A6C0EF20-F1
#
_entry.id   AF-A0A6C0EF20-F1
#
_cell.length_a   1.000
_cell.length_b   1.000
_cell.length_c   1.000
_cell.angle_alpha   90.00
_cell.angle_beta   90.00
_cell.angle_gamma   90.00
#
_symmetry.space_group_name_H-M   'P 1'
#
loop_
_entity.id
_entity.type
_entity.pdbx_description
1 polymer ?
#
loop_
_entity_poly.entity_id
_entity_poly.type
_entity_poly.pdbx_seq_one_letter_code
_entity_poly.pdbx_strand_id
1 'polypeptide(L)'
;MDKIQTIYIDKTYAMLFVFVICLIFFYEYVRYQNNKYSTSTVNTVSTTEPNNTVVIIPPNDIHRHHHERDYLLNNPLRDYDVRVFADPLTPPYKRDDYNMDPALLYPSLYSYSSRGQVGTFKRMGMLINQAADNTDKYKFLILMGRQKYRGSNTYEYYVTSMSSESNFKLDIPSLKKEVFSGDTVTIPELGDITYTASVDKLLDFTYNPDWI
;
A
#
# COMPACT_ATOMS: atom_id res chain seq x y z
N MET A 1 44.07 -13.98 -44.41
CA MET A 1 43.82 -15.35 -43.89
C MET A 1 44.34 -15.35 -42.47
N ASP A 2 43.47 -15.07 -41.50
CA ASP A 2 43.87 -14.91 -40.11
C ASP A 2 43.94 -16.27 -39.42
N LYS A 3 45.09 -16.57 -38.83
CA LYS A 3 45.35 -17.80 -38.09
C LYS A 3 44.64 -17.72 -36.75
N ILE A 4 43.64 -18.58 -36.56
CA ILE A 4 42.99 -18.80 -35.27
C ILE A 4 44.03 -19.43 -34.32
N GLN A 5 44.42 -18.70 -33.28
CA GLN A 5 45.26 -19.24 -32.21
C GLN A 5 44.37 -19.95 -31.19
N THR A 6 44.59 -21.26 -31.03
CA THR A 6 43.89 -22.07 -30.03
C THR A 6 44.61 -21.92 -28.68
N ILE A 7 43.96 -21.27 -27.71
CA ILE A 7 44.49 -21.12 -26.35
C ILE A 7 44.21 -22.41 -25.57
N TYR A 8 45.26 -23.08 -25.09
CA TYR A 8 45.15 -24.26 -24.26
C TYR A 8 45.14 -23.86 -22.79
N ILE A 9 44.01 -24.09 -22.10
CA ILE A 9 43.88 -23.83 -20.66
C ILE A 9 44.23 -25.12 -19.93
N ASP A 10 45.21 -25.05 -19.04
CA ASP A 10 45.59 -26.19 -18.21
C ASP A 10 44.43 -26.58 -17.27
N LYS A 11 44.24 -27.89 -17.07
CA LYS A 11 43.13 -28.49 -16.32
C LYS A 11 43.12 -28.01 -14.86
N THR A 12 44.29 -27.66 -14.33
CA THR A 12 44.47 -27.11 -12.98
C THR A 12 43.72 -25.77 -12.82
N TYR A 13 43.89 -24.85 -13.76
CA TYR A 13 43.21 -23.55 -13.74
C TYR A 13 41.71 -23.66 -13.99
N ALA A 14 41.28 -24.60 -14.83
CA ALA A 14 39.86 -24.88 -15.04
C ALA A 14 39.18 -25.35 -13.74
N MET A 15 39.82 -26.25 -12.98
CA MET A 15 39.30 -26.72 -11.69
C MET A 15 39.26 -25.61 -10.64
N LEU A 16 40.28 -24.75 -10.59
CA LEU A 16 40.33 -23.62 -9.66
C LEU A 16 39.23 -22.59 -9.98
N PHE A 17 38.98 -22.31 -11.26
CA PHE A 17 37.91 -21.40 -11.69
C PHE A 17 36.52 -21.90 -11.28
N VAL A 18 36.24 -23.20 -11.47
CA VAL A 18 34.98 -23.81 -11.02
C VAL A 18 34.84 -23.71 -9.50
N PHE A 19 35.92 -23.94 -8.75
CA PHE A 19 35.92 -23.82 -7.30
C PHE A 19 35.59 -22.40 -6.82
N VAL A 20 36.15 -21.36 -7.47
CA VAL A 20 35.82 -19.96 -7.14
C VAL A 20 34.34 -19.65 -7.42
N ILE A 21 33.80 -20.15 -8.54
CA ILE A 21 32.37 -20.00 -8.84
C ILE A 21 31.51 -20.67 -7.76
N CYS A 22 31.86 -21.88 -7.32
CA CYS A 22 31.15 -22.56 -6.23
C CYS A 22 31.20 -21.77 -4.91
N LEU A 23 32.33 -21.13 -4.57
CA LEU A 23 32.43 -20.28 -3.38
C LEU A 23 31.54 -19.04 -3.46
N ILE A 24 31.43 -18.41 -4.63
CA ILE A 24 30.54 -17.27 -4.84
C ILE A 24 29.08 -17.69 -4.63
N PHE A 25 28.65 -18.80 -5.24
CA PHE A 25 27.29 -19.31 -5.05
C PHE A 25 27.02 -19.74 -3.60
N PHE A 26 28.00 -20.32 -2.91
CA PHE A 26 27.88 -20.67 -1.50
C PHE A 26 27.72 -19.43 -0.61
N TYR A 27 28.50 -18.37 -0.87
CA TYR A 27 28.39 -17.11 -0.15
C TYR A 27 27.01 -16.46 -0.31
N GLU A 28 26.50 -16.37 -1.55
CA GLU A 28 25.16 -15.84 -1.80
C GLU A 28 24.06 -16.70 -1.18
N TYR A 29 24.24 -18.04 -1.14
CA TYR A 29 23.32 -18.94 -0.47
C TYR A 29 23.24 -18.68 1.04
N VAL A 30 24.38 -18.54 1.72
CA VAL A 30 24.43 -18.23 3.17
C VAL A 30 23.80 -16.86 3.45
N ARG A 31 24.13 -15.85 2.63
CA ARG A 31 23.55 -14.50 2.74
C ARG A 31 22.02 -14.52 2.60
N TYR A 32 21.51 -15.29 1.64
CA TYR A 32 20.06 -15.44 1.42
C TYR A 32 19.35 -16.09 2.62
N GLN A 33 19.95 -17.11 3.24
CA GLN A 33 19.37 -17.73 4.43
C GLN A 33 19.31 -16.77 5.62
N ASN A 34 20.37 -15.99 5.87
CA ASN A 34 20.40 -15.03 6.98
C ASN A 34 19.33 -13.93 6.85
N ASN A 35 19.00 -13.52 5.62
CA ASN A 35 17.96 -12.53 5.37
C ASN A 35 16.54 -13.07 5.62
N LYS A 36 16.30 -14.38 5.47
CA LYS A 36 14.98 -14.97 5.75
C LYS A 36 14.61 -14.92 7.23
N TYR A 37 15.59 -15.06 8.12
CA TYR A 37 15.36 -15.04 9.57
C TYR A 37 15.32 -13.64 10.19
N SER A 38 15.56 -12.58 9.42
CA SER A 38 15.47 -11.19 9.89
C SER A 38 14.08 -10.55 9.72
N THR A 39 13.05 -11.36 9.43
CA THR A 39 11.68 -10.88 9.27
C THR A 39 10.96 -10.90 10.61
N SER A 40 10.76 -9.71 11.18
CA SER A 40 9.67 -9.35 12.10
C SER A 40 9.63 -10.03 13.46
N THR A 41 10.40 -9.52 14.42
CA THR A 41 9.93 -9.45 15.81
C THR A 41 8.86 -8.35 15.92
N VAL A 42 7.62 -8.69 15.54
CA VAL A 42 6.45 -7.93 16.01
C VAL A 42 6.31 -8.25 17.48
N ASN A 43 6.45 -7.23 18.33
CA ASN A 43 6.23 -7.32 19.77
C ASN A 43 4.88 -7.97 20.03
N THR A 44 4.91 -9.19 20.55
CA THR A 44 3.73 -9.89 21.05
C THR A 44 3.31 -9.17 22.32
N VAL A 45 2.18 -8.47 22.26
CA VAL A 45 1.50 -7.94 23.44
C VAL A 45 1.25 -9.11 24.38
N SER A 46 1.87 -9.07 25.56
CA SER A 46 1.71 -10.07 26.60
C SER A 46 0.26 -10.06 27.08
N THR A 47 -0.52 -11.06 26.67
CA THR A 47 -1.79 -11.38 27.32
C THR A 47 -1.46 -11.90 28.72
N THR A 48 -1.48 -11.00 29.71
CA THR A 48 -1.39 -11.39 31.11
C THR A 48 -2.77 -11.85 31.55
N GLU A 49 -2.83 -13.04 32.13
CA GLU A 49 -4.05 -13.60 32.74
C GLU A 49 -4.69 -12.63 33.74
N PRO A 50 -6.03 -12.66 33.90
CA PRO A 50 -6.72 -11.79 34.84
C PRO A 50 -6.49 -12.30 36.27
N ASN A 51 -5.41 -11.85 36.91
CA ASN A 51 -5.28 -12.01 38.35
C ASN A 51 -6.08 -10.90 39.04
N ASN A 52 -7.19 -11.29 39.67
CA ASN A 52 -8.06 -10.43 40.45
C ASN A 52 -7.34 -9.95 41.72
N THR A 53 -6.45 -8.99 41.57
CA THR A 53 -6.03 -8.12 42.67
C THR A 53 -6.55 -6.73 42.39
N VAL A 54 -7.56 -6.32 43.16
CA VAL A 54 -8.07 -4.95 43.19
C VAL A 54 -6.93 -4.06 43.68
N VAL A 55 -6.20 -3.46 42.74
CA VAL A 55 -5.25 -2.39 43.03
C VAL A 55 -6.07 -1.13 43.23
N ILE A 56 -6.20 -0.70 44.50
CA ILE A 56 -6.76 0.61 44.83
C ILE A 56 -5.74 1.65 44.39
N ILE A 57 -5.92 2.22 43.21
CA ILE A 57 -5.12 3.35 42.72
C ILE A 57 -5.59 4.60 43.47
N PRO A 58 -4.73 5.29 44.24
CA PRO A 58 -5.09 6.56 44.87
C PRO A 58 -5.42 7.62 43.78
N PRO A 59 -6.30 8.60 44.06
CA PRO A 59 -6.93 9.43 43.02
C PRO A 59 -6.01 10.39 42.26
N ASN A 60 -4.69 10.34 42.47
CA ASN A 60 -3.78 11.41 42.08
C ASN A 60 -2.74 11.07 41.01
N ASP A 61 -2.75 9.85 40.45
CA ASP A 61 -1.75 9.42 39.43
C ASP A 61 -2.32 9.29 38.00
N ILE A 62 -3.47 9.91 37.70
CA ILE A 62 -4.02 9.94 36.31
C ILE A 62 -3.34 11.02 35.46
N HIS A 63 -2.50 11.89 36.04
CA HIS A 63 -1.82 12.96 35.33
C HIS A 63 -0.34 12.94 35.62
N ARG A 64 0.44 12.11 34.91
CA ARG A 64 1.87 12.34 34.54
C ARG A 64 2.52 11.07 33.98
N HIS A 65 2.20 10.68 32.73
CA HIS A 65 3.12 9.86 31.93
C HIS A 65 3.16 10.23 30.43
N HIS A 66 2.59 11.37 30.04
CA HIS A 66 2.55 11.76 28.62
C HIS A 66 3.63 12.75 28.14
N HIS A 67 4.58 13.16 28.99
CA HIS A 67 5.52 14.24 28.65
C HIS A 67 6.97 13.83 28.36
N GLU A 68 7.22 12.57 27.98
CA GLU A 68 8.60 12.14 27.67
C GLU A 68 8.73 11.56 26.25
N ARG A 69 8.21 12.28 25.25
CA ARG A 69 8.61 12.19 23.82
C ARG A 69 8.48 13.52 23.06
N ASP A 70 8.70 14.65 23.73
CA ASP A 70 8.41 16.00 23.19
C ASP A 70 9.45 16.58 22.20
N TYR A 71 10.14 15.76 21.38
CA TYR A 71 11.02 16.26 20.30
C TYR A 71 11.02 15.42 19.01
N LEU A 72 9.87 14.89 18.59
CA LEU A 72 9.74 14.21 17.31
C LEU A 72 8.57 14.82 16.54
N LEU A 73 8.84 15.96 15.89
CA LEU A 73 8.01 16.66 14.89
C LEU A 73 6.57 16.12 14.82
N ASN A 74 5.66 16.69 15.62
CA ASN A 74 4.26 16.29 15.71
C ASN A 74 3.66 16.25 14.31
N ASN A 75 3.61 15.06 13.72
CA ASN A 75 3.00 14.84 12.43
C ASN A 75 1.52 14.53 12.73
N PRO A 76 0.60 15.49 12.51
CA PRO A 76 -0.80 15.31 12.87
C PRO A 76 -1.45 14.11 12.16
N LEU A 77 -0.93 13.72 10.99
CA LEU A 77 -1.37 12.54 10.25
C LEU A 77 -0.95 11.24 10.92
N ARG A 78 0.24 11.22 11.52
CA ARG A 78 0.73 10.07 12.26
C ARG A 78 -0.08 9.87 13.53
N ASP A 79 -0.40 10.96 14.23
CA ASP A 79 -1.24 10.90 15.42
C ASP A 79 -2.66 10.46 15.08
N TYR A 80 -3.20 10.92 13.94
CA TYR A 80 -4.47 10.44 13.42
C TYR A 80 -4.44 8.93 13.15
N ASP A 81 -3.45 8.42 12.43
CA ASP A 81 -3.33 6.98 12.14
C ASP A 81 -3.25 6.15 13.42
N VAL A 82 -2.46 6.61 14.40
CA VAL A 82 -2.34 5.94 15.70
C VAL A 82 -3.68 5.92 16.43
N ARG A 83 -4.44 7.03 16.40
CA ARG A 83 -5.79 7.09 16.99
C ARG A 83 -6.78 6.18 16.28
N VAL A 84 -6.86 6.20 14.96
CA VAL A 84 -7.73 5.29 14.18
C VAL A 84 -7.44 3.82 14.51
N PHE A 85 -6.17 3.49 14.74
CA PHE A 85 -5.78 2.13 15.08
C PHE A 85 -6.06 1.74 16.55
N ALA A 86 -5.79 2.65 17.49
CA ALA A 86 -5.84 2.37 18.92
C ALA A 86 -7.20 2.67 19.59
N ASP A 87 -7.96 3.62 19.04
CA ASP A 87 -9.23 4.09 19.60
C ASP A 87 -10.42 3.64 18.72
N PRO A 88 -11.29 2.75 19.21
CA PRO A 88 -12.45 2.27 18.45
C PRO A 88 -13.52 3.35 18.22
N LEU A 89 -13.46 4.49 18.92
CA LEU A 89 -14.37 5.61 18.73
C LEU A 89 -13.90 6.59 17.66
N THR A 90 -12.65 6.47 17.22
CA THR A 90 -12.14 7.27 16.10
C THR A 90 -12.54 6.60 14.78
N PRO A 91 -13.32 7.28 13.91
CA PRO A 91 -13.73 6.71 12.63
C PRO A 91 -12.54 6.56 11.67
N PRO A 92 -12.46 5.47 10.90
CA PRO A 92 -11.36 5.22 9.97
C PRO A 92 -11.57 5.95 8.62
N TYR A 93 -11.63 7.28 8.63
CA TYR A 93 -11.75 8.06 7.40
C TYR A 93 -10.52 7.90 6.51
N LYS A 94 -10.73 8.00 5.20
CA LYS A 94 -9.65 8.01 4.20
C LYS A 94 -8.78 9.25 4.39
N ARG A 95 -7.51 9.15 3.97
CA ARG A 95 -6.62 10.30 3.82
C ARG A 95 -7.02 11.14 2.61
N ASP A 96 -6.77 12.43 2.71
CA ASP A 96 -6.90 13.34 1.58
C ASP A 96 -5.78 13.08 0.54
N ASP A 97 -5.98 13.60 -0.66
CA ASP A 97 -5.01 13.43 -1.75
C ASP A 97 -3.70 14.19 -1.51
N TYR A 98 -3.71 15.18 -0.61
CA TYR A 98 -2.54 16.02 -0.32
C TYR A 98 -1.59 15.40 0.69
N ASN A 99 -2.10 14.57 1.61
CA ASN A 99 -1.32 13.94 2.66
C ASN A 99 -0.97 12.48 2.38
N MET A 100 -1.39 11.95 1.22
CA MET A 100 -0.87 10.68 0.69
C MET A 100 0.47 10.92 0.01
N ASP A 101 1.56 10.85 0.78
CA ASP A 101 2.90 10.78 0.21
C ASP A 101 3.04 9.49 -0.62
N PRO A 102 3.46 9.55 -1.89
CA PRO A 102 3.80 8.37 -2.67
C PRO A 102 5.11 7.80 -2.13
N ALA A 103 5.00 7.06 -1.02
CA ALA A 103 6.08 6.64 -0.13
C ALA A 103 7.16 5.74 -0.73
N LEU A 104 7.25 5.60 -2.07
CA LEU A 104 8.07 4.55 -2.71
C LEU A 104 8.87 5.01 -3.92
N LEU A 105 8.85 6.29 -4.31
CA LEU A 105 9.69 6.77 -5.42
C LEU A 105 10.86 7.58 -4.87
N TYR A 106 12.01 6.92 -4.73
CA TYR A 106 13.29 7.61 -4.50
C TYR A 106 13.45 8.68 -5.60
N PRO A 107 13.44 9.98 -5.26
CA PRO A 107 13.37 11.05 -6.24
C PRO A 107 14.61 11.15 -7.15
N SER A 108 15.70 10.46 -6.80
CA SER A 108 16.95 10.46 -7.58
C SER A 108 16.92 9.56 -8.82
N LEU A 109 15.98 8.62 -8.93
CA LEU A 109 15.95 7.62 -10.02
C LEU A 109 14.83 7.85 -11.05
N TYR A 110 13.96 8.84 -10.84
CA TYR A 110 12.80 9.08 -11.70
C TYR A 110 12.69 10.55 -12.10
N SER A 111 12.10 10.79 -13.27
CA SER A 111 11.82 12.15 -13.74
C SER A 111 10.92 12.86 -12.74
N TYR A 112 11.41 14.00 -12.23
CA TYR A 112 10.60 14.87 -11.38
C TYR A 112 9.39 15.34 -12.18
N SER A 113 8.20 15.11 -11.64
CA SER A 113 6.97 15.56 -12.28
C SER A 113 6.83 17.08 -12.12
N SER A 114 6.86 17.82 -13.22
CA SER A 114 6.74 19.29 -13.22
C SER A 114 5.41 19.81 -12.68
N ARG A 115 4.40 18.92 -12.56
CA ARG A 115 3.05 19.23 -12.08
C ARG A 115 2.77 18.68 -10.67
N GLY A 116 3.81 18.33 -9.92
CA GLY A 116 3.70 17.69 -8.61
C GLY A 116 3.64 16.17 -8.70
N GLN A 117 3.84 15.51 -7.56
CA GLN A 117 3.86 14.05 -7.47
C GLN A 117 2.46 13.46 -7.71
N VAL A 118 2.41 12.29 -8.34
CA VAL A 118 1.17 11.54 -8.52
C VAL A 118 0.78 10.86 -7.22
N GLY A 119 -0.48 10.92 -6.82
CA GLY A 119 -0.96 10.26 -5.60
C GLY A 119 -0.89 8.73 -5.69
N THR A 120 -1.08 8.08 -4.55
CA THR A 120 -1.33 6.64 -4.49
C THR A 120 -2.79 6.34 -4.82
N PHE A 121 -3.04 5.18 -5.43
CA PHE A 121 -4.42 4.73 -5.66
C PHE A 121 -5.09 4.37 -4.34
N LYS A 122 -6.28 4.91 -4.12
CA LYS A 122 -7.10 4.64 -2.94
C LYS A 122 -8.45 4.07 -3.35
N ARG A 123 -9.11 3.38 -2.40
CA ARG A 123 -10.45 2.85 -2.62
C ARG A 123 -11.45 4.00 -2.64
N MET A 124 -12.02 4.28 -3.81
CA MET A 124 -13.05 5.30 -3.97
C MET A 124 -14.41 4.75 -3.57
N GLY A 125 -14.72 3.52 -3.99
CA GLY A 125 -16.00 2.89 -3.69
C GLY A 125 -16.11 1.49 -4.29
N MET A 126 -17.32 1.14 -4.70
CA MET A 126 -17.63 -0.10 -5.40
C MET A 126 -18.40 0.18 -6.67
N LEU A 127 -18.21 -0.63 -7.69
CA LEU A 127 -19.05 -0.69 -8.87
C LEU A 127 -19.97 -1.89 -8.75
N ILE A 128 -21.27 -1.66 -8.98
CA ILE A 128 -22.31 -2.67 -8.81
C ILE A 128 -23.03 -2.86 -10.13
N ASN A 129 -22.97 -4.07 -10.69
CA ASN A 129 -23.81 -4.44 -11.81
C ASN A 129 -25.20 -4.82 -11.28
N GLN A 130 -26.18 -3.94 -11.50
CA GLN A 130 -27.54 -4.17 -11.05
C GLN A 130 -28.26 -5.27 -11.84
N ALA A 131 -27.82 -5.55 -13.07
CA ALA A 131 -28.42 -6.55 -13.95
C ALA A 131 -27.85 -7.97 -13.74
N ALA A 132 -26.70 -8.11 -13.07
CA ALA A 132 -26.08 -9.41 -12.81
C ALA A 132 -26.74 -10.15 -11.65
N ASP A 133 -26.78 -11.48 -11.75
CA ASP A 133 -27.20 -12.36 -10.67
C ASP A 133 -26.23 -12.28 -9.48
N ASN A 134 -26.73 -12.55 -8.27
CA ASN A 134 -25.90 -12.53 -7.04
C ASN A 134 -24.74 -13.53 -7.05
N THR A 135 -24.80 -14.54 -7.93
CA THR A 135 -23.76 -15.55 -8.10
C THR A 135 -22.66 -15.13 -9.08
N ASP A 136 -22.84 -14.01 -9.80
CA ASP A 136 -21.83 -13.51 -10.72
C ASP A 136 -20.64 -12.92 -9.94
N LYS A 137 -19.45 -13.49 -10.19
CA LYS A 137 -18.19 -13.03 -9.60
C LYS A 137 -17.84 -11.57 -9.93
N TYR A 138 -18.37 -11.03 -11.02
CA TYR A 138 -18.13 -9.65 -11.45
C TYR A 138 -19.26 -8.71 -11.04
N LYS A 139 -20.27 -9.16 -10.30
CA LYS A 139 -21.36 -8.28 -9.84
C LYS A 139 -20.85 -7.08 -9.04
N PHE A 140 -19.84 -7.32 -8.21
CA PHE A 140 -19.24 -6.32 -7.34
C PHE A 140 -17.76 -6.16 -7.67
N LEU A 141 -17.37 -4.96 -8.08
CA LEU A 141 -15.97 -4.60 -8.32
C LEU A 141 -15.56 -3.48 -7.37
N ILE A 142 -14.31 -3.50 -6.92
CA ILE A 142 -13.74 -2.45 -6.10
C ILE A 142 -13.24 -1.34 -7.04
N LEU A 143 -13.74 -0.12 -6.86
CA LEU A 143 -13.27 1.04 -7.60
C LEU A 143 -12.09 1.67 -6.88
N MET A 144 -10.95 1.66 -7.53
CA MET A 144 -9.73 2.32 -7.07
C MET A 144 -9.48 3.55 -7.93
N GLY A 145 -9.05 4.64 -7.31
CA GLY A 145 -8.85 5.91 -8.01
C GLY A 145 -7.78 6.78 -7.36
N ARG A 146 -7.30 7.75 -8.13
CA ARG A 146 -6.40 8.82 -7.67
C ARG A 146 -6.52 10.04 -8.56
N GLN A 147 -6.13 11.21 -8.04
CA GLN A 147 -5.84 12.36 -8.89
C GLN A 147 -4.59 12.09 -9.74
N LYS A 148 -4.65 12.48 -11.01
CA LYS A 148 -3.52 12.33 -11.94
C LYS A 148 -2.31 13.14 -11.50
N TYR A 149 -2.55 14.36 -11.00
CA TYR A 149 -1.56 15.24 -10.39
C TYR A 149 -2.21 16.00 -9.25
N ARG A 150 -1.42 16.43 -8.26
CA ARG A 150 -1.89 17.23 -7.12
C ARG A 150 -2.68 18.46 -7.61
N GLY A 151 -3.94 18.60 -7.16
CA GLY A 151 -4.80 19.73 -7.52
C GLY A 151 -5.36 19.68 -8.94
N SER A 152 -5.22 18.55 -9.65
CA SER A 152 -5.84 18.35 -10.96
C SER A 152 -7.28 17.87 -10.80
N ASN A 153 -8.17 18.38 -11.64
CA ASN A 153 -9.54 17.86 -11.79
C ASN A 153 -9.60 16.57 -12.65
N THR A 154 -8.44 15.99 -12.97
CA THR A 154 -8.32 14.75 -13.75
C THR A 154 -7.96 13.59 -12.83
N TYR A 155 -8.72 12.51 -12.93
CA TYR A 155 -8.53 11.30 -12.17
C TYR A 155 -8.13 10.12 -13.05
N GLU A 156 -7.48 9.14 -12.44
CA GLU A 156 -7.17 7.83 -13.02
C GLU A 156 -7.87 6.77 -12.18
N TYR A 157 -8.49 5.80 -12.85
CA TYR A 157 -9.23 4.73 -12.19
C TYR A 157 -8.83 3.37 -12.72
N TYR A 158 -8.95 2.40 -11.83
CA TYR A 158 -8.98 1.00 -12.18
C TYR A 158 -9.97 0.26 -11.30
N VAL A 159 -10.40 -0.90 -11.76
CA VAL A 159 -11.20 -1.83 -10.98
C VAL A 159 -10.42 -3.09 -10.68
N THR A 160 -10.72 -3.66 -9.52
CA THR A 160 -10.24 -4.98 -9.13
C THR A 160 -11.41 -5.80 -8.60
N SER A 161 -11.29 -7.11 -8.74
CA SER A 161 -12.21 -8.04 -8.09
C SER A 161 -12.06 -7.97 -6.57
N MET A 162 -13.14 -8.25 -5.85
CA MET A 162 -13.15 -8.42 -4.40
C MET A 162 -12.76 -9.85 -3.97
N SER A 163 -12.82 -10.82 -4.89
CA SER A 163 -12.48 -12.22 -4.60
C SER A 163 -10.99 -12.44 -4.64
N SER A 164 -10.46 -13.14 -3.64
CA SER A 164 -9.05 -13.57 -3.58
C SER A 164 -8.67 -14.55 -4.69
N GLU A 165 -9.65 -15.21 -5.31
CA GLU A 165 -9.44 -16.23 -6.34
C GLU A 165 -9.15 -15.64 -7.73
N SER A 166 -9.61 -14.40 -7.99
CA SER A 166 -9.33 -13.70 -9.24
C SER A 166 -8.78 -12.30 -8.98
N ASN A 167 -7.46 -12.17 -8.95
CA ASN A 167 -6.80 -10.89 -8.86
C ASN A 167 -6.60 -10.34 -10.28
N PHE A 168 -7.54 -9.53 -10.76
CA PHE A 168 -7.37 -8.78 -11.99
C PHE A 168 -7.38 -7.28 -11.69
N LYS A 169 -6.70 -6.53 -12.55
CA LYS A 169 -6.70 -5.07 -12.55
C LYS A 169 -7.06 -4.61 -13.95
N LEU A 170 -8.17 -3.90 -14.09
CA LEU A 170 -8.61 -3.30 -15.36
C LEU A 170 -8.61 -1.80 -15.21
N ASP A 171 -7.80 -1.12 -16.00
CA ASP A 171 -7.79 0.34 -16.04
C ASP A 171 -9.01 0.86 -16.80
N ILE A 172 -9.54 2.02 -16.39
CA ILE A 172 -10.72 2.64 -17.02
C ILE A 172 -10.31 3.97 -17.64
N PRO A 173 -9.66 3.97 -18.83
CA PRO A 173 -9.07 5.18 -19.41
C PRO A 173 -10.12 6.19 -19.92
N SER A 174 -11.35 5.75 -20.14
CA SER A 174 -12.50 6.60 -20.51
C SER A 174 -12.92 7.54 -19.37
N LEU A 175 -12.66 7.15 -18.13
CA LEU A 175 -13.08 7.86 -16.94
C LEU A 175 -11.99 8.80 -16.44
N LYS A 176 -12.20 10.10 -16.60
CA LYS A 176 -11.22 11.15 -16.24
C LYS A 176 -11.70 12.12 -15.17
N LYS A 177 -13.00 12.11 -14.86
CA LYS A 177 -13.61 12.99 -13.86
C LYS A 177 -13.77 12.27 -12.54
N GLU A 178 -13.97 13.05 -11.48
CA GLU A 178 -14.35 12.49 -10.19
C GLU A 178 -15.65 11.70 -10.31
N VAL A 179 -15.68 10.50 -9.73
CA VAL A 179 -16.88 9.63 -9.70
C VAL A 179 -17.63 9.89 -8.41
N PHE A 180 -18.93 10.10 -8.54
CA PHE A 180 -19.85 10.25 -7.43
C PHE A 180 -20.76 9.03 -7.31
N SER A 181 -21.41 8.88 -6.15
CA SER A 181 -22.37 7.81 -5.95
C SER A 181 -23.57 7.98 -6.87
N GLY A 182 -23.96 6.90 -7.56
CA GLY A 182 -25.01 6.88 -8.57
C GLY A 182 -24.50 7.01 -10.01
N ASP A 183 -23.24 7.40 -10.21
CA ASP A 183 -22.67 7.51 -11.57
C ASP A 183 -22.57 6.13 -12.24
N THR A 184 -22.71 6.12 -13.57
CA THR A 184 -22.59 4.90 -14.37
C THR A 184 -21.22 4.80 -15.02
N VAL A 185 -20.58 3.65 -14.91
CA VAL A 185 -19.27 3.36 -15.48
C VAL A 185 -19.36 2.12 -16.36
N THR A 186 -18.98 2.24 -17.62
CA THR A 186 -18.95 1.11 -18.56
C THR A 186 -17.53 0.57 -18.68
N ILE A 187 -17.40 -0.76 -18.64
CA ILE A 187 -16.11 -1.47 -18.70
C ILE A 187 -16.06 -2.32 -19.97
N PRO A 188 -15.35 -1.86 -21.02
CA PRO A 188 -15.27 -2.56 -22.29
C PRO A 188 -14.68 -3.97 -22.18
N GLU A 189 -13.68 -4.15 -21.32
CA GLU A 189 -12.95 -5.41 -21.13
C GLU A 189 -13.84 -6.52 -20.54
N LEU A 190 -15.00 -6.17 -20.00
CA LEU A 190 -16.01 -7.12 -19.49
C LEU A 190 -17.19 -7.28 -20.44
N GLY A 191 -17.08 -6.85 -21.70
CA GLY A 191 -18.15 -6.94 -22.70
C GLY A 191 -19.11 -5.76 -22.65
N ASP A 192 -18.58 -4.55 -22.46
CA ASP A 192 -19.35 -3.28 -22.41
C ASP A 192 -20.44 -3.25 -21.33
N ILE A 193 -20.21 -3.96 -20.23
CA ILE A 193 -21.13 -4.00 -19.10
C ILE A 193 -21.09 -2.65 -18.38
N THR A 194 -22.28 -2.13 -18.04
CA THR A 194 -22.45 -0.90 -17.27
C THR A 194 -22.67 -1.21 -15.80
N TYR A 195 -21.94 -0.50 -14.95
CA TYR A 195 -22.00 -0.59 -13.50
C TYR A 195 -22.45 0.73 -12.90
N THR A 196 -23.12 0.67 -11.75
CA THR A 196 -23.42 1.86 -10.93
C THR A 196 -22.37 2.00 -9.84
N ALA A 197 -21.79 3.18 -9.71
CA ALA A 197 -20.86 3.51 -8.66
C ALA A 197 -21.58 3.75 -7.33
N SER A 198 -21.10 3.08 -6.29
CA SER A 198 -21.47 3.29 -4.89
C SER A 198 -20.23 3.83 -4.18
N VAL A 199 -20.19 5.15 -4.02
CA VAL A 199 -19.08 5.85 -3.36
C VAL A 199 -19.42 6.03 -1.90
N ASP A 200 -18.54 5.55 -1.02
CA ASP A 200 -18.74 5.70 0.42
C ASP A 200 -18.34 7.11 0.86
N LYS A 201 -19.34 7.99 0.92
CA LYS A 201 -19.18 9.40 1.32
C LYS A 201 -18.90 9.56 2.81
N LEU A 202 -19.30 8.60 3.64
CA LEU A 202 -19.01 8.63 5.08
C LEU A 202 -17.55 8.31 5.37
N LEU A 203 -16.87 7.62 4.45
CA LEU A 203 -15.44 7.37 4.55
C LEU A 203 -14.60 8.41 3.80
N ASP A 204 -15.20 9.51 3.31
CA ASP A 204 -14.43 10.56 2.66
C ASP A 204 -13.54 11.30 3.66
N PHE A 205 -12.49 11.94 3.16
CA PHE A 205 -11.56 12.66 4.03
C PHE A 205 -12.25 13.91 4.61
N THR A 206 -12.10 14.12 5.92
CA THR A 206 -12.50 15.39 6.52
C THR A 206 -11.37 16.39 6.35
N TYR A 207 -11.65 17.53 5.75
CA TYR A 207 -10.69 18.64 5.71
C TYR A 207 -10.44 19.13 7.14
N ASN A 208 -9.20 19.02 7.60
CA ASN A 208 -8.76 19.63 8.84
C ASN A 208 -7.63 20.62 8.51
N PRO A 209 -7.83 21.93 8.71
CA PRO A 209 -6.82 22.93 8.41
C PRO A 209 -5.56 22.78 9.27
N ASP A 210 -5.65 22.11 10.43
CA ASP A 210 -4.53 21.89 11.34
C ASP A 210 -3.61 20.73 10.88
N TRP A 211 -3.94 20.04 9.79
CA TRP A 211 -3.15 18.93 9.23
C TRP A 211 -2.20 19.34 8.10
N ILE A 212 -2.13 20.63 7.76
CA ILE A 212 -1.34 21.20 6.65
C ILE A 212 -0.05 21.83 7.15
#